data_AF-A0AAD7GI09-F1
#
_entry.id   AF-A0AAD7GI09-F1
#
_cell.length_a   1.000
_cell.length_b   1.000
_cell.length_c   1.000
_cell.angle_alpha   90.00
_cell.angle_beta   90.00
_cell.angle_gamma   90.00
#
_symmetry.space_group_name_H-M   'P 1'
#
loop_
_entity.id
_entity.type
_entity.pdbx_description
1 polymer ?
#
loop_
_entity_poly.entity_id
_entity_poly.type
_entity_poly.pdbx_seq_one_letter_code
_entity_poly.pdbx_strand_id
1 'polypeptide(L)'
;QIRSAYDATQALGSPVKFFISFDFTTDLGCSLEDIVARTLNLSSHPSQFTVGGKPMISSFESGFLGNAGWTSLKSRTNAYLMPFIEELEGKFTSYSSLDTWMCWGCAWPQGDYDKN
;
A
#
# COMPACT_ATOMS: atom_id res chain seq x y z
N GLN A 1 -0.37 16.61 -7.88
CA GLN A 1 -0.15 15.66 -8.99
C GLN A 1 -1.00 14.40 -8.85
N ILE A 2 -0.96 13.65 -7.73
CA ILE A 2 -1.78 12.42 -7.56
C ILE A 2 -3.29 12.66 -7.77
N ARG A 3 -3.88 13.67 -7.10
CA ARG A 3 -5.30 14.02 -7.26
C ARG A 3 -5.67 14.32 -8.73
N SER A 4 -4.79 14.99 -9.48
CA SER A 4 -5.05 15.31 -10.89
C SER A 4 -5.23 14.06 -11.77
N ALA A 5 -4.55 12.95 -11.46
CA ALA A 5 -4.75 11.68 -12.17
C ALA A 5 -6.13 11.07 -11.88
N TYR A 6 -6.56 11.13 -10.61
CA TYR A 6 -7.89 10.70 -10.18
C TYR A 6 -8.97 11.54 -10.87
N ASP A 7 -8.86 12.87 -10.81
CA ASP A 7 -9.81 13.80 -11.41
C ASP A 7 -9.89 13.60 -12.94
N ALA A 8 -8.75 13.38 -13.61
CA ALA A 8 -8.71 13.13 -15.05
C ALA A 8 -9.47 11.85 -15.44
N THR A 9 -9.30 10.75 -14.70
CA THR A 9 -10.06 9.52 -14.98
C THR A 9 -11.55 9.69 -14.76
N GLN A 10 -11.96 10.46 -13.74
CA GLN A 10 -13.37 10.77 -13.52
C GLN A 10 -13.92 11.62 -14.66
N ALA A 11 -13.22 12.67 -15.07
CA ALA A 11 -13.63 13.56 -16.17
C ALA A 11 -13.77 12.82 -17.50
N LEU A 12 -12.92 11.81 -17.73
CA LEU A 12 -12.96 10.97 -18.94
C LEU A 12 -13.97 9.80 -18.84
N GLY A 13 -14.62 9.60 -17.70
CA GLY A 13 -15.48 8.43 -17.47
C GLY A 13 -14.73 7.10 -17.57
N SER A 14 -13.42 7.12 -17.33
CA SER A 14 -12.55 5.95 -17.50
C SER A 14 -12.82 4.89 -16.42
N PRO A 15 -12.80 3.59 -16.76
CA PRO A 15 -12.92 2.52 -15.76
C PRO A 15 -11.65 2.33 -14.92
N VAL A 16 -10.54 3.01 -15.27
CA VAL A 16 -9.25 2.90 -14.57
C VAL A 16 -9.40 3.30 -13.11
N LYS A 17 -8.82 2.48 -12.23
CA LYS A 17 -8.75 2.72 -10.78
C LYS A 17 -7.30 2.86 -10.34
N PHE A 18 -7.10 3.57 -9.24
CA PHE A 18 -5.79 3.82 -8.67
C PHE A 18 -5.75 3.45 -7.19
N PHE A 19 -4.57 3.03 -6.72
CA PHE A 19 -4.23 2.99 -5.30
C PHE A 19 -2.86 3.66 -5.11
N ILE A 20 -2.47 3.92 -3.87
CA ILE A 20 -1.15 4.48 -3.57
C ILE A 20 -0.22 3.37 -3.10
N SER A 21 0.93 3.27 -3.75
CA SER A 21 2.10 2.58 -3.20
C SER A 21 3.06 3.62 -2.63
N PHE A 22 3.39 3.51 -1.36
CA PHE A 22 4.33 4.40 -0.69
C PHE A 22 5.75 3.82 -0.78
N ASP A 23 6.68 4.59 -1.32
CA ASP A 23 8.08 4.22 -1.38
C ASP A 23 8.79 4.69 -0.11
N PHE A 24 9.15 3.75 0.76
CA PHE A 24 9.84 4.03 2.03
C PHE A 24 11.37 4.00 1.90
N THR A 25 11.94 3.80 0.71
CA THR A 25 13.38 3.97 0.47
C THR A 25 13.81 5.43 0.42
N THR A 26 12.84 6.35 0.38
CA THR A 26 13.06 7.79 0.39
C THR A 26 12.45 8.40 1.65
N ASP A 27 13.05 9.49 2.17
CA ASP A 27 12.59 10.20 3.37
C ASP A 27 11.11 10.65 3.30
N LEU A 28 10.53 10.75 2.11
CA LEU A 28 9.17 11.22 1.86
C LEU A 28 8.08 10.24 2.34
N GLY A 29 8.41 8.98 2.62
CA GLY A 29 7.44 7.98 3.05
C GLY A 29 7.32 7.80 4.57
N CYS A 30 8.24 8.31 5.38
CA CYS A 30 8.37 7.88 6.78
C CYS A 30 7.38 8.52 7.78
N SER A 31 6.41 9.34 7.33
CA SER A 31 5.42 9.97 8.21
C SER A 31 4.09 9.24 8.16
N LEU A 32 3.74 8.52 9.23
CA LEU A 32 2.42 7.89 9.35
C LEU A 32 1.26 8.89 9.16
N GLU A 33 1.42 10.13 9.64
CA GLU A 33 0.42 11.18 9.47
C GLU A 33 0.21 11.55 8.01
N ASP A 34 1.29 11.68 7.23
CA ASP A 34 1.21 12.00 5.80
C ASP A 34 0.59 10.83 5.01
N ILE A 35 0.96 9.60 5.33
CA ILE A 35 0.36 8.38 4.74
C ILE A 35 -1.15 8.39 4.97
N VAL A 36 -1.59 8.54 6.22
CA VAL A 36 -3.02 8.56 6.59
C VAL A 36 -3.74 9.70 5.87
N ALA A 37 -3.18 10.92 5.90
CA ALA A 37 -3.79 12.08 5.26
C ALA A 37 -3.98 11.86 3.75
N ARG A 38 -2.97 11.34 3.06
CA ARG A 38 -3.02 11.08 1.61
C ARG A 38 -4.03 9.99 1.25
N THR A 39 -4.08 8.91 2.04
CA THR A 39 -5.08 7.86 1.85
C THR A 39 -6.49 8.42 2.01
N LEU A 40 -6.77 9.09 3.13
CA LEU A 40 -8.12 9.58 3.42
C LEU A 40 -8.60 10.61 2.39
N ASN A 41 -7.69 11.47 1.92
CA ASN A 41 -7.98 12.47 0.89
C ASN A 41 -8.51 11.86 -0.43
N LEU A 42 -8.10 10.64 -0.77
CA LEU A 42 -8.47 9.97 -2.03
C LEU A 42 -9.44 8.81 -1.82
N SER A 43 -9.62 8.34 -0.58
CA SER A 43 -10.39 7.13 -0.24
C SER A 43 -11.83 7.11 -0.77
N SER A 44 -12.49 8.27 -0.82
CA SER A 44 -13.87 8.43 -1.32
C SER A 44 -13.95 8.80 -2.80
N HIS A 45 -12.82 8.96 -3.48
CA HIS A 45 -12.82 9.34 -4.89
C HIS A 45 -13.33 8.16 -5.75
N PRO A 46 -14.19 8.37 -6.76
CA PRO A 46 -14.75 7.28 -7.56
C PRO A 46 -13.70 6.39 -8.25
N SER A 47 -12.56 6.96 -8.62
CA SER A 47 -11.41 6.25 -9.21
C SER A 47 -10.50 5.54 -8.19
N GLN A 48 -10.80 5.57 -6.89
CA GLN A 48 -10.06 4.80 -5.90
C GLN A 48 -10.31 3.31 -6.08
N PHE A 49 -9.24 2.54 -6.20
CA PHE A 49 -9.28 1.09 -6.16
C PHE A 49 -9.56 0.63 -4.73
N THR A 50 -10.51 -0.30 -4.60
CA THR A 50 -10.91 -0.85 -3.30
C THR A 50 -11.00 -2.37 -3.35
N VAL A 51 -10.70 -3.01 -2.22
CA VAL A 51 -10.89 -4.44 -2.00
C VAL A 51 -11.94 -4.60 -0.90
N GLY A 52 -13.10 -5.18 -1.24
CA GLY A 52 -14.22 -5.26 -0.30
C GLY A 52 -14.67 -3.90 0.24
N GLY A 53 -14.60 -2.85 -0.59
CA GLY A 53 -14.95 -1.47 -0.20
C GLY A 53 -13.89 -0.71 0.60
N LYS A 54 -12.74 -1.34 0.90
CA LYS A 54 -11.62 -0.71 1.61
C LYS A 54 -10.59 -0.15 0.62
N PRO A 55 -10.08 1.08 0.79
CA PRO A 55 -9.02 1.59 -0.07
C PRO A 55 -7.77 0.71 0.06
N MET A 56 -7.18 0.32 -1.06
CA MET A 56 -5.94 -0.46 -1.04
C MET A 56 -4.74 0.45 -0.76
N ILE A 57 -3.83 0.00 0.10
CA ILE A 57 -2.51 0.59 0.32
C ILE A 57 -1.46 -0.49 0.10
N SER A 58 -0.39 -0.11 -0.59
CA SER A 58 0.83 -0.92 -0.71
C SER A 58 2.06 -0.06 -0.39
N SER A 59 3.21 -0.70 -0.37
CA SER A 59 4.49 -0.01 -0.22
C SER A 59 5.59 -0.71 -0.99
N PHE A 60 6.66 0.03 -1.25
CA PHE A 60 7.98 -0.51 -1.57
C PHE A 60 8.90 -0.27 -0.38
N GLU A 61 9.50 -1.35 0.12
CA GLU A 61 10.00 -1.46 1.49
C GLU A 61 8.94 -1.12 2.54
N SER A 62 9.24 -1.29 3.84
CA SER A 62 8.49 -0.68 4.97
C SER A 62 8.99 -1.01 6.38
N GLY A 63 10.28 -1.35 6.53
CA GLY A 63 10.84 -1.65 7.86
C GLY A 63 10.56 -0.54 8.90
N PHE A 64 10.43 0.72 8.46
CA PHE A 64 10.21 1.87 9.35
C PHE A 64 8.90 1.81 10.15
N LEU A 65 7.77 1.38 9.56
CA LEU A 65 6.49 1.37 10.27
C LEU A 65 6.47 0.30 11.37
N GLY A 66 7.12 -0.82 11.10
CA GLY A 66 6.97 -2.03 11.91
C GLY A 66 5.50 -2.46 12.08
N ASN A 67 5.29 -3.45 12.94
CA ASN A 67 3.94 -3.97 13.21
C ASN A 67 2.98 -2.91 13.78
N ALA A 68 3.47 -2.05 14.68
CA ALA A 68 2.65 -1.03 15.33
C ALA A 68 2.20 0.06 14.34
N GLY A 69 3.09 0.50 13.44
CA GLY A 69 2.76 1.49 12.41
C GLY A 69 1.71 0.98 11.43
N TRP A 70 1.85 -0.27 10.96
CA TRP A 70 0.85 -0.90 10.08
C TRP A 70 -0.50 -1.09 10.77
N THR A 71 -0.51 -1.49 12.05
CA THR A 71 -1.73 -1.60 12.85
C THR A 71 -2.42 -0.24 13.00
N SER A 72 -1.66 0.82 13.30
CA SER A 72 -2.17 2.18 13.43
C SER A 72 -2.69 2.74 12.10
N LEU A 73 -1.99 2.49 10.99
CA LEU A 73 -2.45 2.88 9.66
C LEU A 73 -3.81 2.25 9.34
N LYS A 74 -3.95 0.94 9.58
CA LYS A 74 -5.20 0.22 9.30
C LYS A 74 -6.36 0.73 10.14
N SER A 75 -6.16 0.94 11.44
CA SER A 75 -7.23 1.42 12.32
C SER A 75 -7.73 2.81 11.95
N ARG A 76 -6.85 3.67 11.41
CA ARG A 76 -7.17 5.06 11.05
C ARG A 76 -7.75 5.23 9.65
N THR A 77 -7.49 4.29 8.75
CA THR A 77 -7.90 4.38 7.34
C THR A 77 -8.91 3.33 6.92
N ASN A 78 -9.08 2.26 7.70
CA ASN A 78 -9.80 1.05 7.33
C ASN A 78 -9.32 0.46 5.98
N ALA A 79 -8.05 0.68 5.62
CA ALA A 79 -7.49 0.24 4.36
C ALA A 79 -7.31 -1.28 4.28
N TYR A 80 -7.27 -1.78 3.05
CA TYR A 80 -6.76 -3.12 2.73
C TYR A 80 -5.25 -3.01 2.52
N LEU A 81 -4.47 -3.66 3.38
CA LEU A 81 -3.01 -3.56 3.41
C LEU A 81 -2.36 -4.72 2.66
N MET A 82 -1.59 -4.39 1.61
CA MET A 82 -0.76 -5.30 0.82
C MET A 82 0.62 -4.68 0.59
N PRO A 83 1.46 -4.55 1.62
CA PRO A 83 2.80 -3.99 1.45
C PRO A 83 3.77 -5.01 0.87
N PHE A 84 4.87 -4.52 0.31
CA PHE A 84 6.13 -5.24 0.30
C PHE A 84 6.94 -4.80 1.52
N ILE A 85 7.43 -5.76 2.29
CA ILE A 85 8.29 -5.55 3.45
C ILE A 85 9.46 -6.52 3.28
N GLU A 86 10.69 -6.02 3.38
CA GLU A 86 11.88 -6.88 3.33
C GLU A 86 11.78 -8.01 4.37
N GLU A 87 12.16 -9.22 3.95
CA GLU A 87 12.18 -10.43 4.79
C GLU A 87 10.83 -10.87 5.38
N LEU A 88 9.71 -10.42 4.82
CA LEU A 88 8.38 -10.88 5.24
C LEU A 88 8.08 -12.30 4.76
N GLU A 89 8.80 -12.77 3.74
CA GLU A 89 8.78 -14.15 3.25
C GLU A 89 8.92 -15.14 4.41
N GLY A 90 7.95 -16.05 4.56
CA GLY A 90 7.89 -17.00 5.68
C GLY A 90 7.51 -16.40 7.06
N LYS A 91 7.42 -15.07 7.19
CA LYS A 91 7.11 -14.36 8.45
C LYS A 91 5.77 -13.59 8.42
N PHE A 92 4.98 -13.70 7.36
CA PHE A 92 3.70 -12.96 7.21
C PHE A 92 2.76 -13.06 8.42
N THR A 93 2.69 -14.23 9.07
CA THR A 93 1.83 -14.44 10.25
C THR A 93 2.21 -13.58 11.46
N SER A 94 3.42 -13.01 11.49
CA SER A 94 3.85 -12.07 12.53
C SER A 94 3.27 -10.66 12.33
N TYR A 95 2.59 -10.39 11.21
CA TYR A 95 1.97 -9.12 10.88
C TYR A 95 0.43 -9.23 10.79
N SER A 96 -0.22 -9.35 11.95
CA SER A 96 -1.68 -9.57 12.04
C SER A 96 -2.55 -8.44 11.46
N SER A 97 -2.00 -7.24 11.28
CA SER A 97 -2.72 -6.12 10.68
C SER A 97 -2.76 -6.20 9.16
N LEU A 98 -1.86 -6.93 8.50
CA LEU A 98 -1.82 -6.99 7.04
C LEU A 98 -2.92 -7.91 6.50
N ASP A 99 -3.57 -7.52 5.40
CA ASP A 99 -4.58 -8.38 4.76
C ASP A 99 -3.91 -9.38 3.80
N THR A 100 -2.79 -9.00 3.22
CA THR A 100 -1.92 -9.84 2.41
C THR A 100 -0.56 -9.13 2.29
N TRP A 101 0.33 -9.65 1.44
CA TRP A 101 1.63 -9.06 1.17
C TRP A 101 2.00 -9.24 -0.31
N MET A 102 2.88 -8.38 -0.78
CA MET A 102 3.46 -8.46 -2.12
C MET A 102 4.92 -8.89 -1.99
N CYS A 103 5.35 -9.85 -2.82
CA CYS A 103 6.75 -10.23 -2.89
C CYS A 103 7.43 -9.52 -4.07
N TRP A 104 8.14 -8.42 -3.81
CA TRP A 104 8.92 -7.75 -4.85
C TRP A 104 10.11 -8.61 -5.32
N GLY A 105 10.83 -9.21 -4.37
CA GLY A 105 11.98 -10.07 -4.65
C GLY A 105 11.65 -11.36 -5.42
N CYS A 106 10.39 -11.82 -5.40
CA CYS A 106 9.94 -12.99 -6.16
C CYS A 106 9.73 -12.68 -7.65
N ALA A 107 9.51 -11.41 -8.01
CA ALA A 107 9.36 -10.97 -9.39
C ALA A 107 10.70 -10.59 -10.03
N TRP A 108 11.71 -10.25 -9.22
CA TRP A 108 13.04 -9.93 -9.69
C TRP A 108 13.81 -11.21 -10.01
N PRO A 109 14.50 -11.33 -11.16
CA PRO A 109 15.26 -12.52 -11.52
C PRO A 109 16.51 -12.63 -10.63
N GLN A 110 16.35 -13.22 -9.45
CA GLN A 110 17.44 -13.51 -8.51
C GLN A 110 17.95 -14.94 -8.63
N GLY A 111 17.27 -15.80 -9.39
CA GLY A 111 17.62 -17.19 -9.66
C GLY A 111 16.38 -18.07 -9.82
N ASP A 112 16.59 -19.37 -10.04
CA ASP A 112 15.53 -20.40 -10.09
C ASP A 112 15.49 -21.15 -8.75
N TYR A 113 15.05 -20.44 -7.71
CA TYR A 113 14.86 -21.02 -6.38
C TYR A 113 13.69 -20.33 -5.67
N ASP A 114 12.98 -21.09 -4.84
CA ASP A 114 11.90 -20.56 -4.02
C ASP A 114 12.45 -19.54 -3.02
N LYS A 115 11.71 -18.45 -2.83
CA LYS A 115 12.07 -17.36 -1.91
C LYS A 115 11.80 -17.70 -0.43
N ASN A 116 11.32 -18.92 -0.14
CA ASN A 116 10.84 -19.39 1.17
C ASN A 116 11.45 -20.74 1.56
#